data_AF-A0A2V3ZXT6-F1
#
_entry.id   AF-A0A2V3ZXT6-F1
#
_cell.length_a   1.000
_cell.length_b   1.000
_cell.length_c   1.000
_cell.angle_alpha   90.00
_cell.angle_beta   90.00
_cell.angle_gamma   90.00
#
_symmetry.space_group_name_H-M   'P 1'
#
loop_
_entity.id
_entity.type
_entity.pdbx_description
1 polymer ?
#
loop_
_entity_poly.entity_id
_entity_poly.type
_entity_poly.pdbx_seq_one_letter_code
_entity_poly.pdbx_strand_id
1 'polypeptide(L)'
;MSNQISTRRGFLQKLGLTVGAAALIDTEVLAEVNPNKYSNVEDREAFLTRYEKWVDQYIDVVEEEKKNKKNIANKKRIMELSEEANGWQEEIKEYIKHDDFKAKYLEVSKRFANSITPELEA
;
A
#
# COMPACT_ATOMS: atom_id res chain seq x y z
N MET A 1 -13.20 18.39 10.71
CA MET A 1 -11.99 17.65 10.29
C MET A 1 -12.40 16.31 9.70
N SER A 2 -12.94 16.28 8.48
CA SER A 2 -13.46 15.04 7.84
C SER A 2 -12.62 14.57 6.65
N ASN A 3 -11.70 15.38 6.13
CA ASN A 3 -10.99 15.03 4.88
C ASN A 3 -9.88 13.98 5.05
N GLN A 4 -9.26 13.85 6.23
CA GLN A 4 -8.08 12.96 6.39
C GLN A 4 -8.42 11.48 6.47
N ILE A 5 -9.53 11.11 7.13
CA ILE A 5 -10.03 9.72 7.15
C ILE A 5 -10.39 9.30 5.72
N SER A 6 -10.97 10.22 4.93
CA SER A 6 -11.25 10.02 3.50
C SER A 6 -9.99 9.77 2.68
N THR A 7 -8.89 10.50 2.94
CA THR A 7 -7.62 10.33 2.22
C THR A 7 -6.95 9.01 2.54
N ARG A 8 -6.87 8.61 3.82
CA ARG A 8 -6.28 7.33 4.22
C ARG A 8 -7.11 6.14 3.76
N ARG A 9 -8.44 6.22 3.90
CA ARG A 9 -9.36 5.20 3.38
C ARG A 9 -9.26 5.10 1.85
N GLY A 10 -9.27 6.23 1.13
CA GLY A 10 -9.12 6.24 -0.33
C GLY A 10 -7.76 5.71 -0.79
N PHE A 11 -6.70 5.98 -0.03
CA PHE A 11 -5.38 5.43 -0.28
C PHE A 11 -5.33 3.90 -0.06
N LEU A 12 -5.88 3.42 1.06
CA LEU A 12 -6.02 1.99 1.32
C LEU A 12 -6.92 1.31 0.27
N GLN A 13 -7.98 1.96 -0.22
CA GLN A 13 -8.80 1.45 -1.34
C GLN A 13 -7.98 1.29 -2.62
N LYS A 14 -7.12 2.27 -2.95
CA LYS A 14 -6.24 2.20 -4.11
C LYS A 14 -5.20 1.09 -4.01
N LEU A 15 -4.77 0.74 -2.79
CA LEU A 15 -3.88 -0.40 -2.53
C LEU A 15 -4.60 -1.75 -2.40
N GLY A 16 -5.94 -1.76 -2.45
CA GLY A 16 -6.76 -2.97 -2.29
C GLY A 16 -6.95 -3.44 -0.84
N LEU A 17 -6.74 -2.56 0.15
CA LEU A 17 -6.58 -2.90 1.57
C LEU A 17 -7.76 -2.53 2.47
N THR A 18 -8.87 -2.03 1.93
CA THR A 18 -10.05 -1.76 2.75
C THR A 18 -10.75 -3.04 3.18
N VAL A 19 -11.18 -3.09 4.44
CA VAL A 19 -12.06 -4.13 5.00
C VAL A 19 -13.32 -4.21 4.14
N GLY A 20 -13.41 -5.26 3.32
CA GLY A 20 -14.47 -5.45 2.30
C GLY A 20 -13.96 -5.63 0.85
N ALA A 21 -12.73 -5.20 0.54
CA ALA A 21 -12.13 -5.35 -0.80
C ALA A 21 -11.36 -6.66 -0.99
N ALA A 22 -11.16 -7.46 0.06
CA ALA A 22 -10.56 -8.79 -0.04
C ALA A 22 -11.40 -9.77 -0.89
N ALA A 23 -12.63 -9.40 -1.28
CA ALA A 23 -13.55 -10.20 -2.09
C ALA A 23 -13.51 -9.88 -3.60
N LEU A 24 -12.70 -8.92 -4.09
CA LEU A 24 -12.67 -8.54 -5.51
C LEU A 24 -11.31 -8.78 -6.19
N ILE A 25 -10.55 -9.79 -5.75
CA ILE A 25 -9.63 -10.45 -6.69
C ILE A 25 -10.47 -11.52 -7.38
N ASP A 26 -11.42 -11.06 -8.21
CA ASP A 26 -12.16 -11.93 -9.11
C ASP A 26 -11.15 -12.60 -10.04
N THR A 27 -11.17 -13.92 -10.01
CA THR A 27 -10.37 -14.84 -10.81
C THR A 27 -10.78 -14.78 -12.26
N GLU A 28 -10.48 -13.71 -12.99
CA GLU A 28 -10.77 -13.69 -14.44
C GLU A 28 -10.01 -12.61 -15.23
N VAL A 29 -8.68 -12.71 -15.32
CA VAL A 29 -7.94 -12.19 -16.48
C VAL A 29 -6.73 -13.09 -16.76
N LEU A 30 -6.96 -14.22 -17.41
CA LEU A 30 -5.94 -14.87 -18.24
C LEU A 30 -5.85 -14.09 -19.56
N ALA A 31 -5.14 -12.96 -19.55
CA ALA A 31 -4.79 -12.24 -20.78
C ALA A 31 -3.27 -12.09 -20.83
N GLU A 32 -2.71 -12.73 -21.86
CA GLU A 32 -1.33 -12.66 -22.37
C GLU A 32 -0.31 -11.98 -21.45
N VAL A 33 0.27 -12.78 -20.58
CA VAL A 33 1.48 -12.42 -19.85
C VAL A 33 2.57 -12.15 -20.88
N ASN A 34 3.06 -10.91 -20.96
CA ASN A 34 4.37 -10.64 -21.55
C ASN A 34 5.41 -11.10 -20.53
N PRO A 35 6.00 -12.30 -20.67
CA PRO A 35 6.70 -12.97 -19.57
C PRO A 35 8.04 -12.31 -19.22
N ASN A 36 8.45 -11.24 -19.92
CA ASN A 36 9.80 -10.72 -19.84
C ASN A 36 9.98 -9.46 -19.00
N LYS A 37 8.94 -8.68 -18.69
CA LYS A 37 9.15 -7.38 -18.00
C LYS A 37 9.10 -7.47 -16.47
N TYR A 38 8.38 -8.45 -15.92
CA TYR A 38 8.04 -8.51 -14.49
C TYR A 38 8.09 -9.93 -13.87
N SER A 39 8.65 -10.92 -14.58
CA SER A 39 8.69 -12.32 -14.09
C SER A 39 9.91 -12.64 -13.22
N ASN A 40 10.88 -11.74 -13.12
CA ASN A 40 12.09 -11.95 -12.33
C ASN A 40 11.78 -11.92 -10.82
N VAL A 41 12.19 -12.97 -10.11
CA VAL A 41 12.05 -13.07 -8.64
C VAL A 41 12.82 -11.95 -7.94
N GLU A 42 14.03 -11.63 -8.41
CA GLU A 42 14.88 -10.61 -7.79
C GLU A 42 14.21 -9.22 -7.82
N ASP A 43 13.55 -8.88 -8.93
CA ASP A 43 12.82 -7.61 -9.07
C ASP A 43 11.59 -7.56 -8.13
N ARG A 44 10.91 -8.69 -7.94
CA ARG A 44 9.80 -8.82 -6.98
C ARG A 44 10.27 -8.67 -5.54
N GLU A 45 11.38 -9.31 -5.17
CA GLU A 45 11.97 -9.20 -3.83
C GLU A 45 12.51 -7.78 -3.55
N ALA A 46 13.16 -7.16 -4.54
CA ALA A 46 13.61 -5.78 -4.47
C ALA A 46 12.43 -4.82 -4.28
N PHE A 47 11.33 -5.05 -5.02
CA PHE A 47 10.09 -4.30 -4.81
C PHE A 47 9.56 -4.47 -3.40
N LEU A 48 9.43 -5.71 -2.90
CA LEU A 48 8.92 -5.98 -1.55
C LEU A 48 9.76 -5.30 -0.47
N THR A 49 11.09 -5.32 -0.61
CA THR A 49 12.01 -4.64 0.30
C THR A 49 11.79 -3.13 0.30
N ARG A 50 11.60 -2.52 -0.88
CA ARG A 50 11.30 -1.09 -1.02
C ARG A 50 9.92 -0.76 -0.45
N TYR A 51 8.92 -1.59 -0.73
CA TYR A 51 7.55 -1.44 -0.25
C TYR A 51 7.48 -1.52 1.28
N GLU A 52 8.19 -2.48 1.89
CA GLU A 52 8.23 -2.63 3.34
C GLU A 52 8.85 -1.42 4.04
N LYS A 53 9.98 -0.91 3.52
CA LYS A 53 10.59 0.34 4.02
C LYS A 53 9.65 1.54 3.89
N TRP A 54 8.92 1.62 2.78
CA TRP A 54 7.94 2.67 2.56
C TRP A 54 6.78 2.58 3.56
N VAL A 55 6.31 1.36 3.87
CA VAL A 55 5.28 1.14 4.90
C VAL A 55 5.75 1.66 6.25
N ASP A 56 6.98 1.34 6.66
CA ASP A 56 7.53 1.79 7.94
C ASP A 56 7.62 3.33 8.00
N GLN A 57 8.13 3.95 6.93
CA GLN A 57 8.17 5.41 6.82
C GLN A 57 6.79 6.05 6.89
N TYR A 58 5.78 5.44 6.25
CA TYR A 58 4.42 5.96 6.28
C TYR A 58 3.81 5.87 7.67
N ILE A 59 4.05 4.76 8.38
CA ILE A 59 3.61 4.58 9.76
C ILE A 59 4.23 5.68 10.64
N ASP A 60 5.54 5.91 10.53
CA ASP A 60 6.24 6.92 11.32
C ASP A 60 5.67 8.33 11.14
N VAL A 61 5.41 8.74 9.89
CA VAL A 61 4.83 10.07 9.62
C VAL A 61 3.38 10.17 10.08
N VAL A 62 2.62 9.08 10.04
CA VAL A 62 1.25 9.04 10.58
C VAL A 62 1.27 9.16 12.10
N GLU A 63 2.19 8.48 12.79
CA GLU A 63 2.38 8.61 14.23
C GLU A 63 2.80 10.03 14.63
N GLU A 64 3.70 10.66 13.88
CA GLU A 64 4.08 12.06 14.11
C GLU A 64 2.91 13.02 13.85
N GLU A 65 2.06 12.72 12.86
CA GLU A 65 0.85 13.51 12.60
C GLU A 65 -0.13 13.44 13.78
N LYS A 66 -0.26 12.26 14.42
CA LYS A 66 -1.11 12.07 15.61
C LYS A 66 -0.65 12.98 16.75
N LYS A 67 0.67 13.13 16.94
CA LYS A 67 1.28 14.01 17.96
C LYS A 67 1.16 15.49 17.62
N ASN A 68 1.40 15.86 16.36
CA ASN A 68 1.38 17.25 15.91
C ASN A 68 0.69 17.45 14.55
N LYS A 69 -0.64 17.65 14.61
CA LYS A 69 -1.50 17.87 13.43
C LYS A 69 -1.21 19.15 12.63
N LYS A 70 -0.37 20.05 13.13
CA LYS A 70 -0.01 21.32 12.47
C LYS A 70 1.36 21.28 11.81
N ASN A 71 2.11 20.18 11.94
CA ASN A 71 3.41 20.03 11.30
C ASN A 71 3.25 19.97 9.76
N ILE A 72 3.57 21.07 9.08
CA ILE A 72 3.46 21.20 7.63
C ILE A 72 4.44 20.26 6.91
N ALA A 73 5.66 20.11 7.42
CA ALA A 73 6.66 19.22 6.84
C ALA A 73 6.17 17.76 6.87
N ASN A 74 5.55 17.34 7.97
CA ASN A 74 4.98 16.01 8.10
C ASN A 74 3.82 15.77 7.11
N LYS A 75 2.92 16.74 6.93
CA LYS A 75 1.86 16.68 5.92
C LYS A 75 2.40 16.57 4.51
N LYS A 76 3.45 17.33 4.20
CA LYS A 76 4.14 17.25 2.90
C LYS A 76 4.71 15.85 2.68
N ARG A 77 5.37 15.27 3.69
CA ARG A 77 5.93 13.92 3.58
C ARG A 77 4.85 12.85 3.36
N ILE A 78 3.69 12.96 4.02
CA ILE A 78 2.53 12.09 3.75
C ILE A 78 2.08 12.19 2.30
N MET A 79 2.06 13.40 1.71
CA MET A 79 1.70 13.60 0.30
C MET A 79 2.73 12.96 -0.64
N GLU A 80 4.02 13.19 -0.40
CA GLU A 80 5.12 12.60 -1.19
C GLU A 80 5.06 11.07 -1.18
N LEU A 81 4.93 10.46 0.01
CA LEU A 81 4.80 9.01 0.14
C LEU A 81 3.54 8.48 -0.57
N SER A 82 2.45 9.24 -0.55
CA SER A 82 1.22 8.86 -1.25
C SER A 82 1.38 8.93 -2.78
N GLU A 83 2.22 9.84 -3.28
CA GLU A 83 2.57 9.95 -4.70
C GLU A 83 3.49 8.81 -5.15
N GLU A 84 4.52 8.48 -4.35
CA GLU A 84 5.40 7.34 -4.58
C GLU A 84 4.60 6.04 -4.77
N ALA A 85 3.62 5.78 -3.90
CA ALA A 85 2.78 4.59 -3.98
C ALA A 85 1.81 4.58 -5.19
N ASN A 86 1.38 5.75 -5.71
CA ASN A 86 0.58 5.77 -6.94
C ASN A 86 1.40 5.28 -8.15
N GLY A 87 2.73 5.49 -8.13
CA GLY A 87 3.63 5.03 -9.19
C GLY A 87 3.79 3.50 -9.26
N TRP A 88 3.45 2.77 -8.20
CA TRP A 88 3.64 1.31 -8.11
C TRP A 88 2.46 0.49 -8.57
N GLN A 89 1.34 1.11 -8.97
CA GLN A 89 0.11 0.39 -9.31
C GLN A 89 0.31 -0.63 -10.43
N GLU A 90 1.11 -0.31 -11.45
CA GLU A 90 1.39 -1.23 -12.56
C GLU A 90 2.28 -2.40 -12.10
N GLU A 91 3.34 -2.13 -11.34
CA GLU A 91 4.23 -3.17 -10.78
C GLU A 91 3.45 -4.13 -9.88
N ILE A 92 2.60 -3.61 -8.98
CA ILE A 92 1.79 -4.43 -8.07
C ILE A 92 0.80 -5.31 -8.86
N LYS A 93 0.13 -4.76 -9.89
CA LYS A 93 -0.82 -5.53 -10.72
C LYS A 93 -0.16 -6.70 -11.43
N GLU A 94 1.09 -6.55 -11.83
CA GLU A 94 1.84 -7.62 -12.48
C GLU A 94 2.41 -8.61 -11.46
N TYR A 95 3.03 -8.11 -10.37
CA TYR A 95 3.66 -8.97 -9.37
C TYR A 95 2.67 -9.76 -8.52
N ILE A 96 1.45 -9.25 -8.26
CA ILE A 96 0.43 -9.97 -7.46
C ILE A 96 -0.06 -11.27 -8.10
N LYS A 97 0.25 -11.49 -9.38
CA LYS A 97 -0.03 -12.75 -10.10
C LYS A 97 0.89 -13.89 -9.64
N HIS A 98 1.98 -13.58 -8.94
CA HIS A 98 2.93 -14.56 -8.42
C HIS A 98 2.72 -14.79 -6.92
N ASP A 99 2.59 -16.06 -6.50
CA ASP A 99 2.23 -16.42 -5.12
C ASP A 99 3.30 -16.02 -4.08
N ASP A 100 4.58 -16.12 -4.45
CA ASP A 100 5.73 -15.72 -3.62
C ASP A 100 5.66 -14.23 -3.23
N PHE A 101 5.29 -13.38 -4.19
CA PHE A 101 5.10 -11.96 -3.98
C PHE A 101 3.79 -11.66 -3.26
N LYS A 102 2.69 -12.27 -3.71
CA LYS A 102 1.34 -12.00 -3.22
C LYS A 102 1.22 -12.20 -1.72
N ALA A 103 1.74 -13.31 -1.20
CA ALA A 103 1.68 -13.60 0.23
C ALA A 103 2.35 -12.50 1.06
N LYS A 104 3.58 -12.11 0.68
CA LYS A 104 4.34 -11.11 1.44
C LYS A 104 3.78 -9.71 1.27
N TYR A 105 3.36 -9.34 0.06
CA TYR A 105 2.72 -8.05 -0.20
C TYR A 105 1.46 -7.88 0.67
N LEU A 106 0.59 -8.89 0.73
CA LEU A 106 -0.62 -8.85 1.56
C LEU A 106 -0.31 -8.79 3.06
N GLU A 107 0.70 -9.52 3.53
CA GLU A 107 1.15 -9.48 4.92
C GLU A 107 1.60 -8.07 5.34
N VAL A 108 2.52 -7.47 4.57
CA VAL A 108 3.06 -6.12 4.83
C VAL A 108 1.95 -5.08 4.72
N SER A 109 1.08 -5.22 3.72
CA SER A 109 -0.07 -4.35 3.51
C SER A 109 -1.07 -4.41 4.67
N LYS A 110 -1.30 -5.59 5.24
CA LYS A 110 -2.18 -5.76 6.40
C LYS A 110 -1.57 -5.09 7.65
N ARG A 111 -0.27 -5.24 7.86
CA ARG A 111 0.46 -4.51 8.93
C ARG A 111 0.27 -3.00 8.77
N PHE A 112 0.46 -2.51 7.55
CA PHE A 112 0.26 -1.10 7.24
C PHE A 112 -1.16 -0.63 7.58
N ALA A 113 -2.18 -1.32 7.05
CA ALA A 113 -3.58 -0.99 7.29
C ALA A 113 -3.91 -0.96 8.79
N ASN A 114 -3.45 -1.95 9.57
CA ASN A 114 -3.66 -2.00 11.01
C ASN A 114 -2.99 -0.83 11.76
N SER A 115 -1.85 -0.36 11.28
CA SER A 115 -1.07 0.70 11.94
C SER A 115 -1.63 2.09 11.70
N ILE A 116 -2.23 2.33 10.52
CA ILE A 116 -2.70 3.66 10.12
C ILE A 116 -4.22 3.86 10.18
N THR A 117 -4.98 2.78 10.32
CA THR A 117 -6.42 2.85 10.59
C THR A 117 -6.60 3.18 12.07
N PRO A 118 -7.37 4.22 12.44
CA PRO A 118 -7.73 4.41 13.85
C PRO A 118 -8.46 3.15 14.32
N GLU A 119 -8.16 2.68 15.54
CA GLU A 119 -8.98 1.65 16.18
C GLU A 119 -10.44 2.02 15.94
N LEU A 120 -11.16 1.14 15.23
CA LEU A 120 -12.61 1.20 15.27
C LEU A 120 -12.94 0.95 16.73
N GLU A 121 -13.22 2.04 17.44
CA GLU A 121 -13.71 2.07 18.81
C GLU A 121 -14.68 0.91 19.00
N ALA A 122 -14.31 -0.02 19.87
CA ALA A 122 -15.20 -0.95 20.54
C ALA A 122 -15.18 -0.62 22.03
#